data_AF-A0A2W2BGD2-F1
#
_entry.id   AF-A0A2W2BGD2-F1
#
_cell.length_a   1.000
_cell.length_b   1.000
_cell.length_c   1.000
_cell.angle_alpha   90.00
_cell.angle_beta   90.00
_cell.angle_gamma   90.00
#
_symmetry.space_group_name_H-M   'P 1'
#
loop_
_entity.id
_entity.type
_entity.pdbx_description
1 polymer ?
#
loop_
_entity_poly.entity_id
_entity_poly.type
_entity_poly.pdbx_seq_one_letter_code
_entity_poly.pdbx_strand_id
1 'polypeptide(L)'
;MAPKFEGKMLKLGNEYPTAEETGDVLNTINYMIAQLARSYPEGGTLRQAHPKMHGCVEAEFKVPELPEHLRVGLFKEPHTYRAFIRFSNSNTRIRNDEKPDIRGFAIKIIEVPGEKLLAGDHAAQTQDFILMSHEVFIAKTVKEFSKSVILLTLPLGLAKARSFFKNFWSNARVIAGLLRAESKCVQALDIPYWSTTPYQFGAQDKAVKYHVKPENDVPIPAGITTGNDLIRQNMVNVLLEREVSFGFYVQFQEDPYKMPIEDATVKWKSPFVKLATITIKRQEFDTAEMNKLGEDMSFSPWHSLPEHRPLGGLNRARKLVYTALANYRRNKNHVPLKETPMEEKLQQVNTNITTSSKDNGMDQNKNEAIVKQLFYDYAHGNAAGVFAAMSNNIVWTEPGAPGVPFGGIHSGIQEVQKMFGMEQALLQILAPLTPTCFFNKDNMVLVQGHDSAKVLATQKIYSTEWVMAFTLADEKIVNVQVYMDTYAIAEAFRADAPVKETVQDGVASVAS
;
A
#
# COMPACT_ATOMS: atom_id res chain seq x y z
N MET A 1 4.07 28.80 -25.82
CA MET A 1 3.75 27.35 -25.91
C MET A 1 3.45 26.83 -24.53
N ALA A 2 2.32 26.14 -24.32
CA ALA A 2 2.09 25.45 -23.05
C ALA A 2 3.19 24.38 -22.85
N PRO A 3 3.83 24.29 -21.68
CA PRO A 3 4.89 23.30 -21.43
C PRO A 3 4.31 21.90 -21.59
N LYS A 4 5.04 20.97 -22.21
CA LYS A 4 4.60 19.58 -22.41
C LYS A 4 5.29 18.68 -21.37
N PHE A 5 4.59 17.72 -20.79
CA PHE A 5 5.23 16.60 -20.09
C PHE A 5 5.45 15.49 -21.12
N GLU A 6 6.69 15.14 -21.42
CA GLU A 6 7.04 14.12 -22.44
C GLU A 6 6.30 14.31 -23.79
N GLY A 7 6.11 15.57 -24.21
CA GLY A 7 5.41 15.85 -25.47
C GLY A 7 3.88 15.87 -25.41
N LYS A 8 3.25 15.50 -24.28
CA LYS A 8 1.79 15.48 -24.09
C LYS A 8 1.27 16.79 -23.47
N MET A 9 0.05 17.19 -23.87
CA MET A 9 -0.68 18.27 -23.18
C MET A 9 -1.25 17.75 -21.86
N LEU A 10 -1.08 18.52 -20.79
CA LEU A 10 -1.59 18.15 -19.47
C LEU A 10 -3.09 18.46 -19.40
N LYS A 11 -3.86 17.54 -18.81
CA LYS A 11 -5.30 17.67 -18.58
C LYS A 11 -5.60 17.59 -17.09
N LEU A 12 -6.70 18.21 -16.67
CA LEU A 12 -7.18 18.11 -15.29
C LEU A 12 -7.49 16.64 -14.95
N GLY A 13 -7.17 16.22 -13.73
CA GLY A 13 -7.41 14.86 -13.22
C GLY A 13 -6.53 13.75 -13.82
N ASN A 14 -5.88 13.98 -14.96
CA ASN A 14 -5.12 12.96 -15.65
C ASN A 14 -3.77 12.63 -14.99
N GLU A 15 -3.47 11.33 -14.95
CA GLU A 15 -2.17 10.79 -14.57
C GLU A 15 -1.29 10.50 -15.80
N TYR A 16 0.01 10.52 -15.58
CA TYR A 16 1.05 10.30 -16.59
C TYR A 16 2.12 9.35 -16.01
N PRO A 17 1.80 8.05 -15.86
CA PRO A 17 2.74 7.07 -15.31
C PRO A 17 3.94 6.86 -16.23
N THR A 18 5.12 6.65 -15.63
CA THR A 18 6.34 6.26 -16.35
C THR A 18 6.63 4.77 -16.17
N ALA A 19 7.32 4.17 -17.14
CA ALA A 19 7.60 2.72 -17.15
C ALA A 19 8.52 2.28 -15.99
N GLU A 20 9.38 3.18 -15.49
CA GLU A 20 10.37 2.89 -14.45
C GLU A 20 9.79 2.90 -13.03
N GLU A 21 8.56 3.42 -12.83
CA GLU A 21 7.98 3.60 -11.50
C GLU A 21 7.97 2.29 -10.70
N THR A 22 7.52 1.19 -11.30
CA THR A 22 7.42 -0.11 -10.62
C THR A 22 8.76 -0.56 -10.04
N GLY A 23 9.85 -0.45 -10.81
CA GLY A 23 11.19 -0.81 -10.35
C GLY A 23 11.67 0.05 -9.19
N ASP A 24 11.43 1.37 -9.25
CA ASP A 24 11.79 2.29 -8.17
C ASP A 24 10.99 2.01 -6.88
N VAL A 25 9.71 1.62 -7.01
CA VAL A 25 8.86 1.25 -5.86
C VAL A 25 9.34 -0.04 -5.21
N LEU A 26 9.58 -1.10 -6.00
CA LEU A 26 10.06 -2.39 -5.47
C LEU A 26 11.41 -2.24 -4.75
N ASN A 27 12.32 -1.46 -5.33
CA ASN A 27 13.57 -1.10 -4.67
C ASN A 27 13.30 -0.40 -3.32
N THR A 28 12.40 0.58 -3.29
CA THR A 28 12.04 1.28 -2.05
C THR A 28 11.57 0.31 -0.96
N ILE A 29 10.65 -0.61 -1.32
CA ILE A 29 10.11 -1.62 -0.40
C ILE A 29 11.23 -2.50 0.18
N ASN A 30 12.12 -2.99 -0.68
CA ASN A 30 13.24 -3.85 -0.26
C ASN A 30 14.16 -3.14 0.75
N TYR A 31 14.52 -1.88 0.50
CA TYR A 31 15.35 -1.12 1.43
C TYR A 31 14.65 -0.81 2.76
N MET A 32 13.35 -0.51 2.72
CA MET A 32 12.54 -0.26 3.91
C MET A 32 12.40 -1.53 4.77
N ILE A 33 12.09 -2.67 4.16
CA ILE A 33 12.01 -3.97 4.86
C ILE A 33 13.38 -4.36 5.43
N ALA A 34 14.45 -4.22 4.64
CA ALA A 34 15.80 -4.51 5.11
C ALA A 34 16.20 -3.62 6.30
N GLN A 35 15.77 -2.36 6.33
CA GLN A 35 15.98 -1.48 7.47
C GLN A 35 15.16 -1.90 8.69
N LEU A 36 13.90 -2.30 8.53
CA LEU A 36 13.09 -2.87 9.61
C LEU A 36 13.77 -4.12 10.19
N ALA A 37 14.18 -5.08 9.35
CA ALA A 37 14.83 -6.31 9.77
C ALA A 37 16.12 -6.04 10.58
N ARG A 38 16.92 -5.03 10.18
CA ARG A 38 18.10 -4.61 10.95
C ARG A 38 17.76 -3.88 12.25
N SER A 39 16.66 -3.14 12.27
CA SER A 39 16.25 -2.34 13.44
C SER A 39 15.53 -3.19 14.50
N TYR A 40 14.89 -4.28 14.07
CA TYR A 40 14.11 -5.21 14.89
C TYR A 40 14.47 -6.67 14.53
N PRO A 41 15.70 -7.14 14.86
CA PRO A 41 16.13 -8.50 14.53
C PRO A 41 15.28 -9.56 15.25
N GLU A 42 14.91 -9.29 16.50
CA GLU A 42 14.12 -10.16 17.37
C GLU A 42 12.79 -9.52 17.75
N GLY A 43 11.76 -10.34 17.99
CA GLY A 43 10.43 -9.89 18.39
C GLY A 43 9.64 -9.17 17.29
N GLY A 44 8.65 -8.39 17.73
CA GLY A 44 7.81 -7.57 16.85
C GLY A 44 8.54 -6.36 16.28
N THR A 45 7.93 -5.73 15.28
CA THR A 45 8.43 -4.54 14.61
C THR A 45 7.44 -3.39 14.68
N LEU A 46 7.95 -2.17 14.74
CA LEU A 46 7.15 -0.95 14.61
C LEU A 46 6.98 -0.57 13.13
N ARG A 47 6.26 0.52 12.88
CA ARG A 47 6.14 1.08 11.52
C ARG A 47 7.49 1.62 11.04
N GLN A 48 7.79 1.41 9.76
CA GLN A 48 9.07 1.84 9.17
C GLN A 48 9.25 3.36 9.18
N ALA A 49 8.18 4.08 8.85
CA ALA A 49 8.02 5.50 9.09
C ALA A 49 6.81 5.69 10.00
N HIS A 50 6.78 6.77 10.76
CA HIS A 50 5.75 6.97 11.78
C HIS A 50 5.72 5.93 12.93
N PRO A 51 6.87 5.41 13.44
CA PRO A 51 6.90 4.44 14.54
C PRO A 51 6.42 5.04 15.86
N LYS A 52 6.67 6.33 16.10
CA LYS A 52 6.25 6.98 17.34
C LYS A 52 4.82 7.51 17.22
N MET A 53 3.90 6.90 17.94
CA MET A 53 2.51 7.34 18.07
C MET A 53 2.34 8.28 19.26
N HIS A 54 1.73 9.45 19.04
CA HIS A 54 1.36 10.37 20.13
C HIS A 54 0.01 10.02 20.73
N GLY A 55 -0.90 9.54 19.90
CA GLY A 55 -2.20 9.06 20.34
C GLY A 55 -2.99 8.45 19.18
N CYS A 56 -3.86 7.51 19.53
CA CYS A 56 -4.97 7.08 18.69
C CYS A 56 -6.24 7.51 19.42
N VAL A 57 -7.05 8.36 18.80
CA VAL A 57 -8.25 8.93 19.42
C VAL A 57 -9.48 8.59 18.61
N GLU A 58 -10.62 8.45 19.28
CA GLU A 58 -11.92 8.38 18.62
C GLU A 58 -12.42 9.78 18.29
N ALA A 59 -13.06 9.94 17.14
CA ALA A 59 -13.61 11.20 16.66
C ALA A 59 -14.91 10.99 15.88
N GLU A 60 -15.70 12.05 15.76
CA GLU A 60 -16.83 12.12 14.85
C GLU A 60 -16.43 12.88 13.59
N PHE A 61 -16.69 12.30 12.41
CA PHE A 61 -16.49 12.94 11.11
C PHE A 61 -17.85 13.32 10.53
N LYS A 62 -18.21 14.60 10.63
CA LYS A 62 -19.52 15.12 10.26
C LYS A 62 -19.50 15.80 8.90
N VAL A 63 -20.12 15.16 7.91
CA VAL A 63 -20.45 15.73 6.60
C VAL A 63 -21.77 16.48 6.73
N PRO A 64 -21.83 17.80 6.48
CA PRO A 64 -23.08 18.55 6.49
C PRO A 64 -23.83 18.37 5.18
N GLU A 65 -24.95 19.06 5.04
CA GLU A 65 -25.56 19.27 3.73
C GLU A 65 -24.65 20.14 2.87
N LEU A 66 -24.17 19.58 1.75
CA LEU A 66 -23.21 20.20 0.86
C LEU A 66 -23.89 20.65 -0.45
N PRO A 67 -23.38 21.70 -1.11
CA PRO A 67 -23.76 22.02 -2.48
C PRO A 67 -23.60 20.80 -3.41
N GLU A 68 -24.49 20.65 -4.38
CA GLU A 68 -24.58 19.47 -5.27
C GLU A 68 -23.22 19.06 -5.88
N HIS A 69 -22.43 20.03 -6.33
CA HIS A 69 -21.12 19.78 -6.95
C HIS A 69 -20.04 19.20 -6.00
N LEU A 70 -20.27 19.22 -4.68
CA LEU A 70 -19.41 18.64 -3.65
C LEU A 70 -19.92 17.29 -3.12
N ARG A 71 -21.14 16.87 -3.50
CA ARG A 71 -21.76 15.62 -3.06
C ARG A 71 -21.19 14.41 -3.80
N VAL A 72 -19.99 13.98 -3.42
CA VAL A 72 -19.23 12.94 -4.13
C VAL A 72 -18.67 11.87 -3.18
N GLY A 73 -18.92 10.60 -3.50
CA GLY A 73 -18.44 9.45 -2.72
C GLY A 73 -18.84 9.55 -1.25
N LEU A 74 -17.85 9.55 -0.35
CA LEU A 74 -18.03 9.78 1.10
C LEU A 74 -18.86 11.04 1.45
N PHE A 75 -18.80 12.08 0.63
CA PHE A 75 -19.47 13.36 0.88
C PHE A 75 -20.86 13.46 0.25
N LYS A 76 -21.40 12.36 -0.28
CA LYS A 76 -22.64 12.36 -1.06
C LYS A 76 -23.87 12.78 -0.26
N GLU A 77 -23.97 12.32 0.99
CA GLU A 77 -25.10 12.58 1.87
C GLU A 77 -24.63 13.20 3.20
N PRO A 78 -25.43 14.04 3.86
CA PRO A 78 -25.16 14.48 5.22
C PRO A 78 -25.09 13.26 6.16
N HIS A 79 -24.00 13.13 6.89
CA HIS A 79 -23.80 12.00 7.78
C HIS A 79 -22.76 12.30 8.86
N THR A 80 -22.91 11.69 10.03
CA THR A 80 -21.89 11.72 11.10
C THR A 80 -21.30 10.33 11.23
N TYR A 81 -20.10 10.14 10.70
CA TYR A 81 -19.37 8.88 10.81
C TYR A 81 -18.56 8.84 12.09
N ARG A 82 -18.31 7.63 12.60
CA ARG A 82 -17.25 7.39 13.58
C ARG A 82 -15.90 7.33 12.86
N ALA A 83 -14.86 7.81 13.53
CA ALA A 83 -13.50 7.80 13.00
C ALA A 83 -12.46 7.56 14.10
N PHE A 84 -11.30 7.02 13.69
CA PHE A 84 -10.10 6.94 14.50
C PHE A 84 -8.99 7.80 13.89
N ILE A 85 -8.29 8.56 14.72
CA ILE A 85 -7.22 9.46 14.28
C ILE A 85 -5.92 9.08 14.99
N ARG A 86 -4.90 8.76 14.19
CA ARG A 86 -3.55 8.47 14.69
C ARG A 86 -2.60 9.64 14.44
N PHE A 87 -2.08 10.19 15.54
CA PHE A 87 -1.05 11.22 15.56
C PHE A 87 0.34 10.59 15.71
N SER A 88 1.35 11.08 14.99
CA SER A 88 2.69 10.45 15.00
C SER A 88 3.83 11.37 14.54
N ASN A 89 5.09 10.99 14.81
CA ASN A 89 6.30 11.61 14.23
C ASN A 89 6.83 10.78 13.07
N SER A 90 7.23 11.39 11.96
CA SER A 90 7.57 10.69 10.70
C SER A 90 8.87 9.88 10.72
N ASN A 91 9.84 10.27 11.55
CA ASN A 91 11.18 9.68 11.52
C ASN A 91 11.18 8.15 11.64
N THR A 92 12.12 7.48 10.99
CA THR A 92 12.19 6.01 10.96
C THR A 92 12.63 5.38 12.29
N ARG A 93 12.89 6.20 13.32
CA ARG A 93 13.21 5.79 14.68
C ARG A 93 12.37 6.60 15.67
N ILE A 94 12.09 6.01 16.83
CA ILE A 94 11.53 6.76 17.95
C ILE A 94 12.56 7.79 18.41
N ARG A 95 12.15 9.05 18.45
CA ARG A 95 12.95 10.17 18.92
C ARG A 95 12.20 10.93 20.00
N ASN A 96 12.96 11.70 20.77
CA ASN A 96 12.42 12.69 21.70
C ASN A 96 11.65 13.77 20.92
N ASP A 97 10.47 14.15 21.43
CA ASP A 97 9.51 15.06 20.77
C ASP A 97 9.98 16.51 20.65
N GLU A 98 11.00 16.92 21.41
CA GLU A 98 11.61 18.25 21.29
C GLU A 98 12.38 18.44 19.98
N LYS A 99 12.69 17.33 19.28
CA LYS A 99 13.36 17.39 17.98
C LYS A 99 12.36 17.78 16.88
N PRO A 100 12.78 18.62 15.92
CA PRO A 100 12.00 18.85 14.71
C PRO A 100 11.73 17.52 13.99
N ASP A 101 10.51 17.39 13.50
CA ASP A 101 10.04 16.22 12.71
C ASP A 101 8.83 16.67 11.88
N ILE A 102 8.32 15.80 11.01
CA ILE A 102 7.02 15.95 10.37
C ILE A 102 5.99 15.20 11.22
N ARG A 103 4.85 15.82 11.49
CA ARG A 103 3.75 15.19 12.24
C ARG A 103 2.76 14.54 11.29
N GLY A 104 2.38 13.29 11.53
CA GLY A 104 1.34 12.58 10.78
C GLY A 104 -0.03 12.72 11.44
N PHE A 105 -1.07 12.78 10.62
CA PHE A 105 -2.49 12.78 10.99
C PHE A 105 -3.22 11.81 10.06
N ALA A 106 -3.35 10.56 10.51
CA ALA A 106 -4.02 9.52 9.73
C ALA A 106 -5.44 9.31 10.28
N ILE A 107 -6.44 9.46 9.42
CA ILE A 107 -7.85 9.31 9.72
C ILE A 107 -8.30 7.97 9.14
N LYS A 108 -9.02 7.18 9.92
CA LYS A 108 -9.81 6.04 9.45
C LYS A 108 -11.26 6.30 9.79
N ILE A 109 -12.11 6.47 8.79
CA ILE A 109 -13.55 6.62 8.92
C ILE A 109 -14.16 5.23 8.77
N ILE A 110 -15.00 4.81 9.70
CA ILE A 110 -15.64 3.50 9.67
C ILE A 110 -17.09 3.61 9.19
N GLU A 111 -17.72 2.47 8.89
CA GLU A 111 -19.11 2.38 8.39
C GLU A 111 -19.31 3.11 7.06
N VAL A 112 -18.28 3.09 6.20
CA VAL A 112 -18.31 3.66 4.85
C VAL A 112 -18.61 2.54 3.85
N PRO A 113 -19.86 2.36 3.38
CA PRO A 113 -20.21 1.31 2.43
C PRO A 113 -19.57 1.53 1.05
N GLY A 114 -19.65 0.52 0.18
CA GLY A 114 -19.13 0.56 -1.19
C GLY A 114 -17.79 -0.16 -1.38
N GLU A 115 -17.50 -0.60 -2.60
CA GLU A 115 -16.28 -1.34 -2.92
C GLU A 115 -15.04 -0.44 -2.75
N LYS A 116 -14.01 -0.93 -2.05
CA LYS A 116 -12.76 -0.19 -1.83
C LYS A 116 -11.72 -0.56 -2.88
N LEU A 117 -10.72 0.30 -3.10
CA LEU A 117 -9.69 0.10 -4.13
C LEU A 117 -8.57 -0.91 -3.77
N LEU A 118 -8.51 -1.39 -2.54
CA LEU A 118 -7.51 -2.37 -2.09
C LEU A 118 -8.02 -3.79 -2.29
N ALA A 119 -7.28 -4.59 -3.06
CA ALA A 119 -7.76 -5.89 -3.51
C ALA A 119 -8.08 -6.91 -2.39
N GLY A 120 -7.24 -6.93 -1.35
CA GLY A 120 -7.45 -7.79 -0.18
C GLY A 120 -8.52 -7.27 0.81
N ASP A 121 -9.11 -6.11 0.54
CA ASP A 121 -10.01 -5.41 1.47
C ASP A 121 -11.18 -4.71 0.75
N HIS A 122 -11.57 -5.20 -0.44
CA HIS A 122 -12.63 -4.60 -1.26
C HIS A 122 -13.96 -4.44 -0.51
N ALA A 123 -14.25 -5.37 0.40
CA ALA A 123 -15.47 -5.39 1.21
C ALA A 123 -15.34 -4.61 2.54
N ALA A 124 -14.19 -4.01 2.84
CA ALA A 124 -14.05 -3.22 4.04
C ALA A 124 -14.97 -2.00 4.01
N GLN A 125 -15.53 -1.70 5.18
CA GLN A 125 -16.41 -0.55 5.37
C GLN A 125 -15.66 0.64 5.96
N THR A 126 -14.44 0.91 5.47
CA THR A 126 -13.65 2.03 5.98
C THR A 126 -13.07 2.89 4.86
N GLN A 127 -12.85 4.18 5.14
CA GLN A 127 -12.14 5.09 4.26
C GLN A 127 -11.06 5.83 5.04
N ASP A 128 -9.83 5.80 4.52
CA ASP A 128 -8.67 6.39 5.16
C ASP A 128 -8.24 7.68 4.46
N PHE A 129 -7.85 8.69 5.25
CA PHE A 129 -7.13 9.87 4.77
C PHE A 129 -5.81 10.00 5.52
N ILE A 130 -4.72 10.14 4.78
CA ILE A 130 -3.37 10.20 5.35
C ILE A 130 -2.77 11.57 5.10
N LEU A 131 -2.61 12.35 6.16
CA LEU A 131 -2.12 13.70 6.11
C LEU A 131 -0.83 13.88 6.92
N MET A 132 -0.11 14.96 6.65
CA MET A 132 1.08 15.36 7.41
C MET A 132 1.17 16.88 7.59
N SER A 133 1.95 17.32 8.58
CA SER A 133 2.10 18.73 8.97
C SER A 133 3.03 19.54 8.05
N HIS A 134 2.98 19.25 6.76
CA HIS A 134 3.64 20.04 5.72
C HIS A 134 2.79 20.03 4.46
N GLU A 135 2.73 21.15 3.76
CA GLU A 135 1.76 21.37 2.69
C GLU A 135 2.11 20.65 1.37
N VAL A 136 3.40 20.42 1.13
CA VAL A 136 3.91 19.77 -0.08
C VAL A 136 4.73 18.55 0.30
N PHE A 137 4.88 17.61 -0.63
CA PHE A 137 5.76 16.47 -0.42
C PHE A 137 7.22 16.84 -0.71
N ILE A 138 8.17 16.11 -0.12
CA ILE A 138 9.61 16.39 -0.27
C ILE A 138 10.17 15.97 -1.64
N ALA A 139 9.54 14.98 -2.28
CA ALA A 139 9.95 14.40 -3.55
C ALA A 139 8.92 14.71 -4.64
N LYS A 140 9.40 14.92 -5.87
CA LYS A 140 8.56 15.13 -7.05
C LYS A 140 8.17 13.78 -7.65
N THR A 141 9.15 12.91 -7.85
CA THR A 141 8.94 11.60 -8.47
C THR A 141 9.16 10.44 -7.50
N VAL A 142 8.66 9.26 -7.88
CA VAL A 142 8.92 7.99 -7.17
C VAL A 142 10.41 7.72 -7.06
N LYS A 143 11.18 7.98 -8.13
CA LYS A 143 12.63 7.81 -8.18
C LYS A 143 13.37 8.63 -7.12
N GLU A 144 13.00 9.90 -6.99
CA GLU A 144 13.59 10.78 -5.98
C GLU A 144 13.22 10.35 -4.57
N PHE A 145 11.97 9.95 -4.35
CA PHE A 145 11.54 9.40 -3.08
C PHE A 145 12.33 8.14 -2.72
N SER A 146 12.44 7.18 -3.66
CA SER A 146 13.22 5.95 -3.51
C SER A 146 14.67 6.24 -3.12
N LYS A 147 15.35 7.13 -3.84
CA LYS A 147 16.71 7.56 -3.52
C LYS A 147 16.85 8.15 -2.11
N SER A 148 15.88 8.97 -1.69
CA SER A 148 15.88 9.58 -0.36
C SER A 148 15.72 8.54 0.75
N VAL A 149 14.83 7.57 0.55
CA VAL A 149 14.60 6.47 1.48
C VAL A 149 15.86 5.62 1.61
N ILE A 150 16.49 5.26 0.48
CA ILE A 150 17.75 4.53 0.48
C ILE A 150 18.81 5.29 1.29
N LEU A 151 19.00 6.58 1.02
CA LEU A 151 20.00 7.40 1.73
C LEU A 151 19.74 7.46 3.24
N LEU A 152 18.48 7.58 3.66
CA LEU A 152 18.08 7.66 5.06
C LEU A 152 18.18 6.31 5.78
N THR A 153 17.97 5.19 5.07
CA THR A 153 17.91 3.84 5.64
C THR A 153 19.24 3.07 5.61
N LEU A 154 20.26 3.57 4.88
CA LEU A 154 21.60 2.98 4.87
C LEU A 154 22.23 2.96 6.28
N PRO A 155 22.92 1.86 6.64
CA PRO A 155 23.64 1.76 7.92
C PRO A 155 24.76 2.82 7.99
N LEU A 156 25.00 3.35 9.19
CA LEU A 156 26.12 4.26 9.45
C LEU A 156 27.44 3.54 9.11
N GLY A 157 28.33 4.19 8.37
CA GLY A 157 29.61 3.62 7.95
C GLY A 157 30.01 3.99 6.51
N LEU A 158 31.00 3.28 5.97
CA LEU A 158 31.59 3.54 4.66
C LEU A 158 30.56 3.51 3.51
N ALA A 159 29.54 2.64 3.60
CA ALA A 159 28.47 2.57 2.61
C ALA A 159 27.63 3.86 2.55
N LYS A 160 27.26 4.41 3.72
CA LYS A 160 26.52 5.68 3.81
C LYS A 160 27.38 6.87 3.40
N ALA A 161 28.66 6.89 3.82
CA ALA A 161 29.60 7.92 3.39
C ALA A 161 29.78 7.90 1.86
N ARG A 162 30.05 6.75 1.26
CA ARG A 162 30.22 6.60 -0.20
C ARG A 162 28.96 6.96 -0.98
N SER A 163 27.78 6.54 -0.50
CA SER A 163 26.50 6.91 -1.10
C SER A 163 26.23 8.41 -0.99
N PHE A 164 26.53 9.03 0.16
CA PHE A 164 26.40 10.46 0.37
C PHE A 164 27.32 11.23 -0.60
N PHE A 165 28.61 10.91 -0.68
CA PHE A 165 29.53 11.57 -1.63
C PHE A 165 29.10 11.42 -3.10
N LYS A 166 28.58 10.24 -3.50
CA LYS A 166 28.13 9.98 -4.88
C LYS A 166 26.79 10.67 -5.23
N ASN A 167 25.88 10.78 -4.25
CA ASN A 167 24.49 11.14 -4.50
C ASN A 167 24.04 12.44 -3.79
N PHE A 168 24.94 13.18 -3.12
CA PHE A 168 24.58 14.40 -2.40
C PHE A 168 24.00 15.47 -3.33
N TRP A 169 24.71 15.80 -4.40
CA TRP A 169 24.29 16.82 -5.36
C TRP A 169 22.98 16.45 -6.08
N SER A 170 22.78 15.16 -6.38
CA SER A 170 21.56 14.68 -7.04
C SER A 170 20.34 14.61 -6.11
N ASN A 171 20.51 14.73 -4.79
CA ASN A 171 19.43 14.72 -3.81
C ASN A 171 19.31 16.02 -2.99
N ALA A 172 20.12 17.04 -3.27
CA ALA A 172 20.16 18.29 -2.50
C ALA A 172 18.78 18.96 -2.37
N ARG A 173 17.96 18.92 -3.43
CA ARG A 173 16.58 19.45 -3.40
C ARG A 173 15.68 18.70 -2.42
N VAL A 174 15.75 17.36 -2.39
CA VAL A 174 14.96 16.54 -1.48
C VAL A 174 15.42 16.72 -0.04
N ILE A 175 16.73 16.79 0.21
CA ILE A 175 17.29 17.08 1.54
C ILE A 175 16.83 18.45 2.03
N ALA A 176 16.92 19.47 1.18
CA ALA A 176 16.43 20.81 1.52
C ALA A 176 14.90 20.84 1.71
N GLY A 177 14.15 20.02 0.97
CA GLY A 177 12.72 19.83 1.17
C GLY A 177 12.41 19.22 2.54
N LEU A 178 13.11 18.16 2.92
CA LEU A 178 12.98 17.49 4.22
C LEU A 178 13.26 18.46 5.38
N LEU A 179 14.37 19.21 5.32
CA LEU A 179 14.71 20.19 6.35
C LEU A 179 13.67 21.30 6.51
N ARG A 180 12.97 21.69 5.43
CA ARG A 180 11.87 22.68 5.48
C ARG A 180 10.55 22.09 5.98
N ALA A 181 10.36 20.78 5.81
CA ALA A 181 9.17 20.08 6.25
C ALA A 181 9.20 19.77 7.76
N GLU A 182 10.38 19.54 8.32
CA GLU A 182 10.56 19.34 9.75
C GLU A 182 10.27 20.62 10.56
N SER A 183 9.44 20.51 11.59
CA SER A 183 9.12 21.61 12.50
C SER A 183 9.09 21.14 13.95
N LYS A 184 9.34 22.07 14.87
CA LYS A 184 9.06 21.85 16.30
C LYS A 184 7.55 21.92 16.50
N CYS A 185 7.05 21.02 17.33
CA CYS A 185 5.63 20.96 17.67
C CYS A 185 5.55 20.50 19.13
N VAL A 186 4.78 21.24 19.93
CA VAL A 186 4.55 20.96 21.35
C VAL A 186 3.16 20.38 21.59
N GLN A 187 2.23 20.62 20.66
CA GLN A 187 0.85 20.18 20.69
C GLN A 187 0.45 19.76 19.27
N ALA A 188 0.05 18.51 19.07
CA ALA A 188 -0.36 18.03 17.75
C ALA A 188 -1.81 18.45 17.42
N LEU A 189 -2.59 18.83 18.43
CA LEU A 189 -3.98 19.23 18.26
C LEU A 189 -4.15 20.68 17.73
N ASP A 190 -3.09 21.49 17.68
CA ASP A 190 -3.14 22.92 17.32
C ASP A 190 -2.55 23.26 15.94
N ILE A 191 -2.11 22.26 15.17
CA ILE A 191 -1.45 22.47 13.87
C ILE A 191 -2.28 22.01 12.67
N PRO A 192 -2.05 22.59 11.49
CA PRO A 192 -2.64 22.13 10.24
C PRO A 192 -1.95 20.88 9.64
N TYR A 193 -2.68 20.16 8.80
CA TYR A 193 -2.25 18.96 8.09
C TYR A 193 -2.73 18.96 6.62
N TRP A 194 -1.97 18.30 5.74
CA TRP A 194 -2.26 18.23 4.30
C TRP A 194 -2.06 16.81 3.77
N SER A 195 -2.86 16.43 2.77
CA SER A 195 -2.67 15.16 2.06
C SER A 195 -1.37 15.15 1.24
N THR A 196 -0.85 16.33 0.89
CA THR A 196 0.33 16.63 0.05
C THR A 196 0.23 16.17 -1.40
N THR A 197 -0.33 14.98 -1.64
CA THR A 197 -0.59 14.37 -2.95
C THR A 197 -2.04 14.56 -3.37
N PRO A 198 -2.33 14.50 -4.69
CA PRO A 198 -3.66 14.69 -5.24
C PRO A 198 -4.50 13.41 -5.24
N TYR A 199 -5.83 13.58 -5.27
CA TYR A 199 -6.83 12.53 -5.26
C TYR A 199 -7.91 12.85 -6.30
N GLN A 200 -8.56 11.83 -6.85
CA GLN A 200 -9.75 11.98 -7.67
C GLN A 200 -10.89 12.50 -6.79
N PHE A 201 -11.82 13.23 -7.40
CA PHE A 201 -13.04 13.68 -6.75
C PHE A 201 -14.23 13.46 -7.68
N GLY A 202 -14.68 12.20 -7.74
CA GLY A 202 -15.79 11.74 -8.57
C GLY A 202 -15.33 11.46 -9.99
N ALA A 203 -15.61 12.38 -10.91
CA ALA A 203 -15.23 12.25 -12.32
C ALA A 203 -13.69 12.21 -12.50
N GLN A 204 -13.23 11.53 -13.56
CA GLN A 204 -11.80 11.32 -13.81
C GLN A 204 -11.02 12.62 -14.09
N ASP A 205 -11.70 13.68 -14.52
CA ASP A 205 -11.13 14.99 -14.82
C ASP A 205 -11.13 15.94 -13.60
N LYS A 206 -11.59 15.47 -12.44
CA LYS A 206 -11.61 16.25 -11.20
C LYS A 206 -10.60 15.70 -10.20
N ALA A 207 -9.57 16.51 -9.92
CA ALA A 207 -8.61 16.23 -8.87
C ALA A 207 -8.62 17.27 -7.75
N VAL A 208 -8.28 16.81 -6.56
CA VAL A 208 -8.26 17.60 -5.34
C VAL A 208 -7.05 17.28 -4.46
N LYS A 209 -6.67 18.20 -3.57
CA LYS A 209 -5.88 17.92 -2.37
C LYS A 209 -6.73 18.16 -1.12
N TYR A 210 -6.44 17.44 -0.05
CA TYR A 210 -7.15 17.59 1.22
C TYR A 210 -6.31 18.34 2.24
N HIS A 211 -6.99 19.08 3.12
CA HIS A 211 -6.39 19.87 4.18
C HIS A 211 -7.24 19.80 5.45
N VAL A 212 -6.58 19.74 6.59
CA VAL A 212 -7.22 19.71 7.90
C VAL A 212 -6.58 20.80 8.76
N LYS A 213 -7.40 21.59 9.46
CA LYS A 213 -6.90 22.60 10.41
C LYS A 213 -7.84 22.75 11.61
N PRO A 214 -7.33 23.10 12.80
CA PRO A 214 -8.18 23.36 13.96
C PRO A 214 -9.22 24.44 13.68
N GLU A 215 -10.43 24.29 14.25
CA GLU A 215 -11.49 25.32 14.18
C GLU A 215 -11.72 26.02 15.52
N ASN A 216 -11.30 25.40 16.62
CA ASN A 216 -11.30 26.02 17.94
C ASN A 216 -9.87 26.24 18.45
N ASP A 217 -9.73 27.20 19.35
CA ASP A 217 -8.45 27.48 20.00
C ASP A 217 -8.08 26.31 20.93
N VAL A 218 -7.02 25.61 20.57
CA VAL A 218 -6.44 24.55 21.39
C VAL A 218 -5.31 25.14 22.21
N PRO A 219 -5.40 25.15 23.56
CA PRO A 219 -4.34 25.71 24.37
C PRO A 219 -3.08 24.85 24.30
N ILE A 220 -1.93 25.50 24.40
CA ILE A 220 -0.67 24.85 24.73
C ILE A 220 -0.59 24.79 26.26
N PRO A 221 -0.60 23.60 26.88
CA PRO A 221 -0.53 23.50 28.34
C PRO A 221 0.76 24.13 28.87
N ALA A 222 0.65 24.99 29.90
CA ALA A 222 1.79 25.77 30.40
C ALA A 222 2.89 24.93 31.08
N GLY A 223 2.59 23.69 31.48
CA GLY A 223 3.47 22.88 32.34
C GLY A 223 4.38 21.88 31.64
N ILE A 224 4.06 21.43 30.42
CA ILE A 224 4.84 20.38 29.73
C ILE A 224 5.41 20.97 28.43
N THR A 225 6.71 21.26 28.46
CA THR A 225 7.44 21.87 27.34
C THR A 225 8.68 21.08 26.93
N THR A 226 9.02 20.04 27.69
CA THR A 226 10.19 19.17 27.49
C THR A 226 9.82 17.73 27.81
N GLY A 227 10.60 16.78 27.32
CA GLY A 227 10.43 15.36 27.61
C GLY A 227 10.32 14.51 26.36
N ASN A 228 10.59 13.21 26.53
CA ASN A 228 10.55 12.28 25.42
C ASN A 228 9.18 12.27 24.76
N ASP A 229 8.09 12.26 25.53
CA ASP A 229 6.70 12.13 25.05
C ASP A 229 5.87 13.40 25.27
N LEU A 230 6.54 14.55 25.19
CA LEU A 230 5.96 15.89 25.34
C LEU A 230 4.61 16.06 24.60
N ILE A 231 4.55 15.63 23.34
CA ILE A 231 3.37 15.85 22.51
C ILE A 231 2.20 15.00 23.00
N ARG A 232 2.46 13.71 23.31
CA ARG A 232 1.44 12.81 23.89
C ARG A 232 0.89 13.38 25.19
N GLN A 233 1.76 13.81 26.10
CA GLN A 233 1.35 14.35 27.39
C GLN A 233 0.50 15.63 27.25
N ASN A 234 0.86 16.51 26.32
CA ASN A 234 0.06 17.70 26.02
C ASN A 234 -1.28 17.36 25.37
N MET A 235 -1.36 16.33 24.53
CA MET A 235 -2.64 15.86 24.00
C MET A 235 -3.54 15.30 25.11
N VAL A 236 -2.98 14.53 26.05
CA VAL A 236 -3.72 14.00 27.22
C VAL A 236 -4.32 15.15 28.04
N ASN A 237 -3.50 16.14 28.41
CA ASN A 237 -3.98 17.29 29.19
C ASN A 237 -5.13 18.04 28.52
N VAL A 238 -5.09 18.18 27.20
CA VAL A 238 -6.18 18.83 26.45
C VAL A 238 -7.42 17.92 26.43
N LEU A 239 -7.31 16.68 25.98
CA LEU A 239 -8.47 15.83 25.70
C LEU A 239 -9.16 15.28 26.96
N LEU A 240 -8.52 15.34 28.13
CA LEU A 240 -9.18 15.07 29.41
C LEU A 240 -10.18 16.17 29.81
N GLU A 241 -9.99 17.41 29.34
CA GLU A 241 -10.76 18.56 29.80
C GLU A 241 -11.71 19.11 28.73
N ARG A 242 -11.35 19.01 27.45
CA ARG A 242 -12.07 19.68 26.37
C ARG A 242 -12.16 18.87 25.09
N GLU A 243 -13.12 19.28 24.28
CA GLU A 243 -13.27 18.86 22.90
C GLU A 243 -12.36 19.69 21.98
N VAL A 244 -11.85 19.04 20.92
CA VAL A 244 -11.10 19.69 19.85
C VAL A 244 -11.80 19.44 18.52
N SER A 245 -11.94 20.49 17.71
CA SER A 245 -12.54 20.39 16.39
C SER A 245 -11.57 20.79 15.28
N PHE A 246 -11.62 20.07 14.17
CA PHE A 246 -10.91 20.40 12.94
C PHE A 246 -11.89 20.54 11.79
N GLY A 247 -11.64 21.48 10.89
CA GLY A 247 -12.32 21.51 9.62
C GLY A 247 -11.58 20.62 8.63
N PHE A 248 -12.33 19.83 7.88
CA PHE A 248 -11.80 19.04 6.77
C PHE A 248 -12.15 19.76 5.46
N TYR A 249 -11.12 20.13 4.71
CA TYR A 249 -11.20 20.98 3.54
C TYR A 249 -10.68 20.27 2.30
N VAL A 250 -11.18 20.69 1.15
CA VAL A 250 -10.76 20.27 -0.17
C VAL A 250 -10.25 21.47 -0.96
N GLN A 251 -9.26 21.24 -1.80
CA GLN A 251 -8.67 22.23 -2.71
C GLN A 251 -8.66 21.64 -4.13
N PHE A 252 -9.40 22.26 -5.06
CA PHE A 252 -9.59 21.74 -6.42
C PHE A 252 -8.42 22.09 -7.35
N GLN A 253 -8.12 21.19 -8.28
CA GLN A 253 -7.19 21.46 -9.37
C GLN A 253 -7.85 22.39 -10.40
N GLU A 254 -7.26 23.56 -10.62
CA GLU A 254 -7.79 24.54 -11.59
C GLU A 254 -6.94 24.65 -12.88
N ASP A 255 -5.65 24.30 -12.78
CA ASP A 255 -4.69 24.43 -13.89
C ASP A 255 -3.74 23.23 -13.86
N PRO A 256 -3.75 22.34 -14.87
CA PRO A 256 -2.97 21.10 -14.84
C PRO A 256 -1.45 21.34 -14.94
N TYR A 257 -1.01 22.53 -15.32
CA TYR A 257 0.40 22.91 -15.39
C TYR A 257 0.91 23.54 -14.10
N LYS A 258 0.09 24.36 -13.45
CA LYS A 258 0.43 24.99 -12.15
C LYS A 258 0.11 24.12 -10.95
N MET A 259 -0.79 23.15 -11.13
CA MET A 259 -1.23 22.20 -10.11
C MET A 259 -1.04 20.77 -10.62
N PRO A 260 0.21 20.35 -10.91
CA PRO A 260 0.49 19.07 -11.55
C PRO A 260 0.12 17.88 -10.66
N ILE A 261 -0.37 16.80 -11.28
CA ILE A 261 -0.69 15.54 -10.59
C ILE A 261 0.58 14.76 -10.21
N GLU A 262 1.56 14.73 -11.12
CA GLU A 262 2.81 13.97 -10.98
C GLU A 262 3.90 14.71 -10.19
N ASP A 263 3.61 15.88 -9.60
CA ASP A 263 4.59 16.67 -8.83
C ASP A 263 3.96 17.24 -7.54
N ALA A 264 4.08 16.47 -6.47
CA ALA A 264 3.57 16.85 -5.15
C ALA A 264 4.43 17.90 -4.42
N THR A 265 5.56 18.34 -5.00
CA THR A 265 6.38 19.43 -4.45
C THR A 265 5.78 20.81 -4.73
N VAL A 266 4.80 20.87 -5.65
CA VAL A 266 4.12 22.11 -6.03
C VAL A 266 2.93 22.38 -5.11
N LYS A 267 2.98 23.53 -4.44
CA LYS A 267 1.87 24.08 -3.66
C LYS A 267 0.75 24.55 -4.59
N TRP A 268 -0.46 24.07 -4.36
CA TRP A 268 -1.66 24.53 -5.06
C TRP A 268 -2.18 25.81 -4.38
N LYS A 269 -2.72 26.74 -5.18
CA LYS A 269 -3.15 28.08 -4.73
C LYS A 269 -4.65 28.33 -4.85
N SER A 270 -5.41 27.33 -5.32
CA SER A 270 -6.88 27.38 -5.36
C SER A 270 -7.45 27.48 -3.94
N PRO A 271 -8.69 27.96 -3.77
CA PRO A 271 -9.29 28.13 -2.45
C PRO A 271 -9.54 26.79 -1.75
N PHE A 272 -9.52 26.82 -0.41
CA PHE A 272 -10.00 25.72 0.42
C PHE A 272 -11.51 25.82 0.60
N VAL A 273 -12.21 24.73 0.30
CA VAL A 273 -13.65 24.58 0.48
C VAL A 273 -13.89 23.56 1.60
N LYS A 274 -14.67 23.92 2.62
CA LYS A 274 -14.95 23.02 3.75
C LYS A 274 -15.92 21.91 3.31
N LEU A 275 -15.59 20.66 3.63
CA LEU A 275 -16.43 19.49 3.36
C LEU A 275 -17.01 18.85 4.62
N ALA A 276 -16.29 18.91 5.75
CA ALA A 276 -16.71 18.28 6.99
C ALA A 276 -16.11 18.97 8.22
N THR A 277 -16.63 18.63 9.39
CA THR A 277 -16.00 18.92 10.68
C THR A 277 -15.66 17.60 11.37
N ILE A 278 -14.43 17.50 11.84
CA ILE A 278 -13.94 16.41 12.68
C ILE A 278 -14.01 16.89 14.12
N THR A 279 -14.64 16.12 15.00
CA THR A 279 -14.80 16.45 16.41
C THR A 279 -14.19 15.35 17.26
N ILE A 280 -13.12 15.67 17.99
CA ILE A 280 -12.49 14.79 18.97
C ILE A 280 -13.07 15.18 20.33
N LYS A 281 -14.05 14.39 20.79
CA LYS A 281 -14.68 14.59 22.10
C LYS A 281 -13.68 14.39 23.23
N ARG A 282 -14.02 14.97 24.39
CA ARG A 282 -13.30 14.74 25.64
C ARG A 282 -13.20 13.23 25.92
N GLN A 283 -11.98 12.71 26.08
CA GLN A 283 -11.73 11.29 26.27
C GLN A 283 -10.38 11.03 26.96
N GLU A 284 -10.31 9.92 27.67
CA GLU A 284 -9.04 9.31 28.07
C GLU A 284 -8.63 8.33 26.96
N PHE A 285 -7.61 8.69 26.18
CA PHE A 285 -7.13 7.86 25.06
C PHE A 285 -5.82 7.12 25.37
N ASP A 286 -5.06 7.55 26.38
CA ASP A 286 -3.73 6.99 26.68
C ASP A 286 -3.83 5.72 27.54
N THR A 287 -4.64 4.77 27.08
CA THR A 287 -4.84 3.46 27.72
C THR A 287 -4.05 2.39 26.96
N ALA A 288 -3.73 1.27 27.62
CA ALA A 288 -2.98 0.17 26.97
C ALA A 288 -3.74 -0.39 25.75
N GLU A 289 -5.07 -0.48 25.86
CA GLU A 289 -5.97 -1.03 24.86
C GLU A 289 -6.04 -0.11 23.63
N MET A 290 -6.25 1.19 23.83
CA MET A 290 -6.33 2.15 22.73
C MET A 290 -4.95 2.33 22.06
N ASN A 291 -3.87 2.30 22.85
CA ASN A 291 -2.51 2.30 22.32
C ASN A 291 -2.23 1.05 21.47
N LYS A 292 -2.67 -0.13 21.91
CA LYS A 292 -2.55 -1.37 21.13
C LYS A 292 -3.41 -1.32 19.86
N LEU A 293 -4.66 -0.86 19.95
CA LEU A 293 -5.55 -0.71 18.80
C LEU A 293 -4.94 0.22 17.75
N GLY A 294 -4.45 1.39 18.17
CA GLY A 294 -3.77 2.35 17.30
C GLY A 294 -2.47 1.82 16.71
N GLU A 295 -1.73 0.99 17.43
CA GLU A 295 -0.53 0.34 16.90
C GLU A 295 -0.88 -0.73 15.87
N ASP A 296 -1.91 -1.54 16.10
CA ASP A 296 -2.30 -2.64 15.21
C ASP A 296 -3.00 -2.15 13.94
N MET A 297 -3.77 -1.05 14.03
CA MET A 297 -4.51 -0.47 12.90
C MET A 297 -3.60 -0.13 11.71
N SER A 298 -4.03 -0.48 10.50
CA SER A 298 -3.35 -0.03 9.29
C SER A 298 -4.14 1.09 8.64
N PHE A 299 -3.39 2.04 8.09
CA PHE A 299 -3.93 3.17 7.37
C PHE A 299 -3.34 3.16 5.97
N SER A 300 -4.13 3.32 4.93
CA SER A 300 -3.63 3.38 3.54
C SER A 300 -4.42 4.39 2.74
N PRO A 301 -3.78 5.28 1.96
CA PRO A 301 -4.53 6.22 1.11
C PRO A 301 -5.39 5.50 0.06
N TRP A 302 -5.08 4.23 -0.25
CA TRP A 302 -5.86 3.40 -1.18
C TRP A 302 -7.02 2.68 -0.51
N HIS A 303 -7.14 2.73 0.81
CA HIS A 303 -8.34 2.30 1.51
C HIS A 303 -9.41 3.38 1.34
N SER A 304 -9.96 3.45 0.13
CA SER A 304 -10.79 4.57 -0.32
C SER A 304 -11.81 4.08 -1.34
N LEU A 305 -12.92 4.80 -1.43
CA LEU A 305 -13.88 4.66 -2.51
C LEU A 305 -13.25 5.07 -3.86
N PRO A 306 -13.72 4.52 -5.00
CA PRO A 306 -13.21 4.86 -6.33
C PRO A 306 -13.29 6.35 -6.66
N GLU A 307 -14.32 7.05 -6.16
CA GLU A 307 -14.50 8.49 -6.33
C GLU A 307 -13.40 9.31 -5.66
N HIS A 308 -12.72 8.74 -4.66
CA HIS A 308 -11.65 9.35 -3.87
C HIS A 308 -10.28 8.74 -4.16
N ARG A 309 -10.13 8.12 -5.34
CA ARG A 309 -8.92 7.39 -5.74
C ARG A 309 -7.65 8.26 -5.63
N PRO A 310 -6.58 7.80 -4.96
CA PRO A 310 -5.30 8.51 -4.96
C PRO A 310 -4.70 8.66 -6.37
N LEU A 311 -4.19 9.86 -6.70
CA LEU A 311 -3.61 10.19 -8.02
C LEU A 311 -2.11 10.50 -7.95
N GLY A 312 -1.39 10.23 -9.04
CA GLY A 312 0.03 10.54 -9.24
C GLY A 312 0.97 9.42 -8.78
N GLY A 313 2.21 9.44 -9.30
CA GLY A 313 3.20 8.37 -9.11
C GLY A 313 3.52 8.08 -7.66
N LEU A 314 3.58 9.12 -6.82
CA LEU A 314 3.78 8.94 -5.38
C LEU A 314 2.63 8.18 -4.73
N ASN A 315 1.38 8.43 -5.12
CA ASN A 315 0.25 7.68 -4.59
C ASN A 315 0.24 6.25 -5.14
N ARG A 316 0.54 6.02 -6.43
CA ARG A 316 0.73 4.66 -6.99
C ARG A 316 1.79 3.88 -6.20
N ALA A 317 2.93 4.51 -5.91
CA ALA A 317 3.97 3.94 -5.04
C ALA A 317 3.47 3.63 -3.63
N ARG A 318 2.70 4.54 -3.02
CA ARG A 318 2.11 4.33 -1.69
C ARG A 318 1.17 3.14 -1.65
N LYS A 319 0.51 2.75 -2.75
CA LYS A 319 -0.30 1.52 -2.79
C LYS A 319 0.54 0.31 -2.37
N LEU A 320 1.63 0.09 -3.10
CA LEU A 320 2.49 -1.08 -2.92
C LEU A 320 3.30 -0.99 -1.62
N VAL A 321 3.85 0.18 -1.30
CA VAL A 321 4.65 0.39 -0.08
C VAL A 321 3.82 0.16 1.19
N TYR A 322 2.63 0.77 1.28
CA TYR A 322 1.79 0.60 2.47
C TYR A 322 1.33 -0.84 2.63
N THR A 323 0.91 -1.51 1.55
CA THR A 323 0.52 -2.92 1.59
C THR A 323 1.69 -3.81 2.04
N ALA A 324 2.87 -3.66 1.44
CA ALA A 324 4.03 -4.47 1.76
C ALA A 324 4.48 -4.29 3.22
N LEU A 325 4.57 -3.04 3.70
CA LEU A 325 5.01 -2.76 5.06
C LEU A 325 3.96 -3.11 6.12
N ALA A 326 2.67 -2.93 5.84
CA ALA A 326 1.61 -3.37 6.73
C ALA A 326 1.62 -4.89 6.86
N ASN A 327 1.77 -5.62 5.76
CA ASN A 327 1.89 -7.08 5.76
C ASN A 327 3.13 -7.52 6.53
N TYR A 328 4.31 -6.96 6.25
CA TYR A 328 5.55 -7.28 6.97
C TYR A 328 5.39 -7.06 8.50
N ARG A 329 4.82 -5.91 8.90
CA ARG A 329 4.63 -5.58 10.32
C ARG A 329 3.61 -6.48 11.01
N ARG A 330 2.43 -6.66 10.42
CA ARG A 330 1.40 -7.58 10.94
C ARG A 330 1.96 -8.97 11.10
N ASN A 331 2.72 -9.40 10.11
CA ASN A 331 3.38 -10.68 10.11
C ASN A 331 4.37 -10.78 11.29
N LYS A 332 5.33 -9.86 11.40
CA LYS A 332 6.28 -9.84 12.54
C LYS A 332 5.61 -9.72 13.91
N ASN A 333 4.44 -9.09 13.99
CA ASN A 333 3.71 -8.86 15.24
C ASN A 333 2.65 -9.93 15.53
N HIS A 334 2.50 -10.96 14.69
CA HIS A 334 1.47 -12.00 14.82
C HIS A 334 0.04 -11.42 14.85
N VAL A 335 -0.20 -10.35 14.10
CA VAL A 335 -1.52 -9.73 13.91
C VAL A 335 -2.14 -10.26 12.61
N PRO A 336 -3.45 -10.61 12.58
CA PRO A 336 -4.11 -11.08 11.37
C PRO A 336 -3.93 -10.16 10.15
N LEU A 337 -3.80 -10.75 8.96
CA LEU A 337 -3.57 -10.01 7.70
C LEU A 337 -4.79 -9.18 7.27
N LYS A 338 -5.99 -9.60 7.62
CA LYS A 338 -7.23 -8.86 7.39
C LYS A 338 -7.56 -8.00 8.60
N GLU A 339 -8.06 -6.78 8.38
CA GLU A 339 -8.62 -6.02 9.48
C GLU A 339 -9.90 -6.72 9.95
N THR A 340 -9.90 -7.20 11.20
CA THR A 340 -11.12 -7.63 11.89
C THR A 340 -12.11 -6.46 11.87
N PRO A 341 -13.41 -6.71 11.63
CA PRO A 341 -14.45 -5.68 11.72
C PRO A 341 -14.28 -4.84 12.99
N MET A 342 -14.36 -3.52 12.86
CA MET A 342 -14.04 -2.62 13.98
C MET A 342 -15.00 -2.82 15.15
N GLU A 343 -16.25 -3.22 14.87
CA GLU A 343 -17.24 -3.58 15.88
C GLU A 343 -16.77 -4.75 16.75
N GLU A 344 -16.17 -5.79 16.16
CA GLU A 344 -15.60 -6.93 16.89
C GLU A 344 -14.38 -6.50 17.73
N LYS A 345 -13.53 -5.61 17.21
CA LYS A 345 -12.38 -5.07 17.96
C LYS A 345 -12.84 -4.24 19.16
N LEU A 346 -13.85 -3.40 18.99
CA LEU A 346 -14.42 -2.58 20.07
C LEU A 346 -15.13 -3.43 21.11
N GLN A 347 -15.84 -4.49 20.69
CA GLN A 347 -16.43 -5.45 21.61
C GLN A 347 -15.35 -6.20 22.40
N GLN A 348 -14.26 -6.65 21.76
CA GLN A 348 -13.12 -7.30 22.45
C GLN A 348 -12.40 -6.38 23.43
N VAL A 349 -12.29 -5.08 23.12
CA VAL A 349 -11.78 -4.07 24.06
C VAL A 349 -12.70 -3.93 25.27
N ASN A 350 -14.01 -4.09 25.09
CA ASN A 350 -15.00 -4.01 26.17
C ASN A 350 -15.21 -5.32 26.95
N THR A 351 -14.77 -6.49 26.44
CA THR A 351 -15.06 -7.81 27.05
C THR A 351 -13.86 -8.54 27.67
N ASN A 352 -12.63 -8.10 27.46
CA ASN A 352 -11.46 -8.84 27.96
C ASN A 352 -11.10 -8.52 29.42
N ILE A 353 -11.89 -9.10 30.34
CA ILE A 353 -11.41 -9.57 31.66
C ILE A 353 -11.26 -11.10 31.55
N THR A 354 -10.00 -11.57 31.61
CA THR A 354 -9.53 -12.98 31.77
C THR A 354 -9.49 -13.89 30.52
N THR A 355 -8.26 -14.18 30.04
CA THR A 355 -7.56 -15.50 30.02
C THR A 355 -6.61 -15.65 28.81
N SER A 356 -5.41 -16.19 29.09
CA SER A 356 -4.36 -16.51 28.11
C SER A 356 -4.55 -17.88 27.48
N SER A 357 -4.15 -18.07 26.21
CA SER A 357 -4.00 -19.40 25.61
C SER A 357 -2.70 -19.54 24.80
N LYS A 358 -2.21 -20.78 24.78
CA LYS A 358 -0.85 -21.26 24.52
C LYS A 358 -0.46 -21.36 23.04
N ASP A 359 0.84 -21.27 22.83
CA ASP A 359 1.59 -21.36 21.58
C ASP A 359 2.03 -22.82 21.30
N ASN A 360 1.98 -23.26 20.03
CA ASN A 360 2.51 -24.55 19.57
C ASN A 360 3.40 -24.30 18.34
N GLY A 361 4.71 -24.21 18.55
CA GLY A 361 5.70 -23.96 17.49
C GLY A 361 6.01 -25.19 16.63
N MET A 362 6.11 -24.99 15.31
CA MET A 362 6.67 -25.94 14.33
C MET A 362 7.92 -25.34 13.65
N ASP A 363 8.86 -26.21 13.25
CA ASP A 363 10.21 -25.86 12.78
C ASP A 363 10.22 -25.28 11.35
N GLN A 364 10.50 -23.98 11.25
CA GLN A 364 10.40 -23.17 10.03
C GLN A 364 11.41 -23.56 8.94
N ASN A 365 12.53 -24.20 9.29
CA ASN A 365 13.57 -24.57 8.31
C ASN A 365 13.18 -25.80 7.46
N LYS A 366 12.29 -26.67 7.95
CA LYS A 366 11.85 -27.88 7.22
C LYS A 366 10.90 -27.57 6.06
N ASN A 367 9.97 -26.64 6.24
CA ASN A 367 8.96 -26.31 5.23
C ASN A 367 9.60 -25.73 3.96
N GLU A 368 10.58 -24.83 4.14
CA GLU A 368 11.34 -24.29 3.01
C GLU A 368 12.12 -25.37 2.27
N ALA A 369 12.70 -26.35 2.99
CA ALA A 369 13.41 -27.46 2.39
C ALA A 369 12.49 -28.34 1.53
N ILE A 370 11.27 -28.64 2.00
CA ILE A 370 10.26 -29.40 1.25
C ILE A 370 9.91 -28.68 -0.07
N VAL A 371 9.67 -27.36 -0.01
CA VAL A 371 9.30 -26.59 -1.21
C VAL A 371 10.49 -26.41 -2.15
N LYS A 372 11.72 -26.20 -1.64
CA LYS A 372 12.94 -26.21 -2.47
C LYS A 372 13.13 -27.55 -3.18
N GLN A 373 12.89 -28.65 -2.48
CA GLN A 373 13.00 -29.99 -3.05
C GLN A 373 11.94 -30.22 -4.15
N LEU A 374 10.71 -29.73 -3.96
CA LEU A 374 9.67 -29.75 -4.99
C LEU A 374 10.12 -29.04 -6.28
N PHE A 375 10.70 -27.84 -6.18
CA PHE A 375 11.23 -27.13 -7.36
C PHE A 375 12.42 -27.87 -8.00
N TYR A 376 13.29 -28.47 -7.19
CA TYR A 376 14.39 -29.30 -7.68
C TYR A 376 13.86 -30.51 -8.47
N ASP A 377 12.89 -31.24 -7.91
CA ASP A 377 12.30 -32.42 -8.55
C ASP A 377 11.58 -32.05 -9.85
N TYR A 378 10.85 -30.93 -9.87
CA TYR A 378 10.22 -30.40 -11.09
C TYR A 378 11.25 -30.10 -12.18
N ALA A 379 12.33 -29.39 -11.84
CA ALA A 379 13.38 -29.02 -12.79
C ALA A 379 14.13 -30.23 -13.39
N HIS A 380 14.13 -31.37 -12.69
CA HIS A 380 14.78 -32.62 -13.15
C HIS A 380 13.79 -33.64 -13.71
N GLY A 381 12.51 -33.27 -13.92
CA GLY A 381 11.49 -34.17 -14.45
C GLY A 381 11.09 -35.31 -13.51
N ASN A 382 11.38 -35.20 -12.21
CA ASN A 382 11.03 -36.18 -11.19
C ASN A 382 9.57 -35.98 -10.72
N ALA A 383 8.61 -36.35 -11.57
CA ALA A 383 7.18 -36.22 -11.27
C ALA A 383 6.77 -36.99 -9.99
N ALA A 384 7.38 -38.13 -9.72
CA ALA A 384 7.11 -38.91 -8.50
C ALA A 384 7.49 -38.13 -7.23
N GLY A 385 8.63 -37.42 -7.25
CA GLY A 385 9.07 -36.55 -6.15
C GLY A 385 8.15 -35.34 -5.94
N VAL A 386 7.73 -34.69 -7.04
CA VAL A 386 6.80 -33.55 -7.00
C VAL A 386 5.48 -33.92 -6.31
N PHE A 387 4.84 -35.01 -6.74
CA PHE A 387 3.56 -35.42 -6.14
C PHE A 387 3.72 -36.03 -4.75
N ALA A 388 4.87 -36.62 -4.42
CA ALA A 388 5.16 -37.10 -3.08
C ALA A 388 5.26 -35.97 -2.04
N ALA A 389 5.55 -34.72 -2.43
CA ALA A 389 5.57 -33.59 -1.51
C ALA A 389 4.16 -33.08 -1.14
N MET A 390 3.11 -33.54 -1.84
CA MET A 390 1.74 -33.03 -1.71
C MET A 390 0.85 -33.96 -0.86
N SER A 391 -0.14 -33.37 -0.20
CA SER A 391 -1.21 -34.11 0.46
C SER A 391 -2.22 -34.64 -0.56
N ASN A 392 -2.87 -35.78 -0.25
CA ASN A 392 -3.94 -36.32 -1.09
C ASN A 392 -5.12 -35.34 -1.23
N ASN A 393 -5.33 -34.47 -0.24
CA ASN A 393 -6.40 -33.48 -0.18
C ASN A 393 -5.91 -32.06 -0.55
N ILE A 394 -4.82 -31.95 -1.32
CA ILE A 394 -4.28 -30.66 -1.75
C ILE A 394 -5.32 -29.83 -2.51
N VAL A 395 -5.29 -28.52 -2.33
CA VAL A 395 -6.00 -27.56 -3.20
C VAL A 395 -4.97 -26.72 -3.94
N TRP A 396 -5.01 -26.73 -5.28
CA TRP A 396 -4.17 -25.88 -6.12
C TRP A 396 -5.03 -24.85 -6.83
N THR A 397 -4.76 -23.57 -6.62
CA THR A 397 -5.44 -22.49 -7.32
C THR A 397 -4.49 -21.84 -8.32
N GLU A 398 -4.78 -22.11 -9.60
CA GLU A 398 -4.05 -21.59 -10.74
C GLU A 398 -4.86 -20.45 -11.38
N PRO A 399 -4.39 -19.18 -11.37
CA PRO A 399 -5.14 -18.09 -11.95
C PRO A 399 -5.17 -18.26 -13.48
N GLY A 400 -6.34 -18.06 -14.10
CA GLY A 400 -6.48 -18.12 -15.56
C GLY A 400 -7.51 -17.12 -16.06
N ALA A 401 -7.13 -16.33 -17.06
CA ALA A 401 -8.09 -15.54 -17.83
C ALA A 401 -8.86 -16.46 -18.81
N PRO A 402 -10.03 -16.04 -19.33
CA PRO A 402 -10.79 -16.83 -20.29
C PRO A 402 -9.94 -17.30 -21.47
N GLY A 403 -9.90 -18.61 -21.71
CA GLY A 403 -9.10 -19.23 -22.77
C GLY A 403 -7.81 -19.91 -22.32
N VAL A 404 -7.43 -19.82 -21.04
CA VAL A 404 -6.30 -20.58 -20.45
C VAL A 404 -6.81 -21.93 -19.92
N PRO A 405 -6.47 -23.08 -20.55
CA PRO A 405 -7.16 -24.35 -20.27
C PRO A 405 -6.89 -24.97 -18.89
N PHE A 406 -5.75 -24.65 -18.28
CA PHE A 406 -5.33 -25.20 -16.98
C PHE A 406 -5.68 -24.28 -15.79
N GLY A 407 -6.23 -23.08 -16.05
CA GLY A 407 -6.63 -22.15 -14.98
C GLY A 407 -7.86 -22.64 -14.22
N GLY A 408 -7.88 -22.46 -12.91
CA GLY A 408 -8.97 -22.87 -12.04
C GLY A 408 -8.52 -23.33 -10.65
N ILE A 409 -9.47 -23.93 -9.91
CA ILE A 409 -9.22 -24.55 -8.61
C ILE A 409 -9.22 -26.07 -8.83
N HIS A 410 -8.11 -26.72 -8.50
CA HIS A 410 -7.89 -28.15 -8.65
C HIS A 410 -7.80 -28.78 -7.26
N SER A 411 -8.83 -29.54 -6.89
CA SER A 411 -8.95 -30.13 -5.55
C SER A 411 -8.68 -31.62 -5.57
N GLY A 412 -7.73 -32.06 -4.76
CA GLY A 412 -7.25 -33.44 -4.68
C GLY A 412 -6.10 -33.73 -5.65
N ILE A 413 -5.24 -34.68 -5.27
CA ILE A 413 -4.01 -34.99 -6.01
C ILE A 413 -4.25 -35.40 -7.47
N GLN A 414 -5.39 -36.02 -7.78
CA GLN A 414 -5.75 -36.45 -9.14
C GLN A 414 -6.04 -35.27 -10.07
N GLU A 415 -6.76 -34.24 -9.60
CA GLU A 415 -7.03 -33.04 -10.42
C GLU A 415 -5.76 -32.21 -10.59
N VAL A 416 -4.89 -32.14 -9.57
CA VAL A 416 -3.57 -31.51 -9.71
C VAL A 416 -2.71 -32.25 -10.75
N GLN A 417 -2.67 -33.59 -10.73
CA GLN A 417 -1.96 -34.36 -11.76
C GLN A 417 -2.49 -34.10 -13.17
N LYS A 418 -3.82 -33.98 -13.31
CA LYS A 418 -4.48 -33.67 -14.59
C LYS A 418 -4.12 -32.26 -15.07
N MET A 419 -4.08 -31.27 -14.18
CA MET A 419 -3.61 -29.91 -14.48
C MET A 419 -2.17 -29.91 -15.02
N PHE A 420 -1.23 -30.52 -14.30
CA PHE A 420 0.17 -30.64 -14.75
C PHE A 420 0.29 -31.38 -16.09
N GLY A 421 -0.55 -32.41 -16.32
CA GLY A 421 -0.61 -33.11 -17.59
C GLY A 421 -1.10 -32.23 -18.75
N MET A 422 -2.09 -31.35 -18.49
CA MET A 422 -2.55 -30.36 -19.47
C MET A 422 -1.46 -29.34 -19.79
N GLU A 423 -0.74 -28.83 -18.80
CA GLU A 423 0.38 -27.90 -19.00
C GLU A 423 1.48 -28.52 -19.88
N GLN A 424 1.90 -29.75 -19.58
CA GLN A 424 2.92 -30.46 -20.37
C GLN A 424 2.47 -30.74 -21.81
N ALA A 425 1.19 -30.99 -22.03
CA ALA A 425 0.64 -31.22 -23.36
C ALA A 425 0.47 -29.93 -24.19
N LEU A 426 0.35 -28.78 -23.54
CA LEU A 426 0.04 -27.50 -24.18
C LEU A 426 1.24 -26.56 -24.29
N LEU A 427 2.26 -26.71 -23.43
CA LEU A 427 3.35 -25.78 -23.27
C LEU A 427 4.71 -26.43 -23.52
N GLN A 428 5.58 -25.72 -24.24
CA GLN A 428 7.02 -25.97 -24.22
C GLN A 428 7.68 -24.94 -23.30
N ILE A 429 8.18 -25.38 -22.15
CA ILE A 429 8.91 -24.52 -21.22
C ILE A 429 10.26 -24.12 -21.84
N LEU A 430 10.52 -22.82 -21.96
CA LEU A 430 11.73 -22.26 -22.59
C LEU A 430 12.78 -21.83 -21.56
N ALA A 431 12.34 -21.37 -20.41
CA ALA A 431 13.17 -21.15 -19.23
C ALA A 431 12.51 -21.88 -18.05
N PRO A 432 13.23 -22.76 -17.32
CA PRO A 432 12.64 -23.50 -16.22
C PRO A 432 12.10 -22.52 -15.16
N LEU A 433 11.04 -22.91 -14.44
CA LEU A 433 10.58 -22.19 -13.25
C LEU A 433 11.80 -21.94 -12.37
N THR A 434 12.25 -20.69 -12.31
CA THR A 434 13.45 -20.32 -11.58
C THR A 434 13.00 -19.54 -10.35
N PRO A 435 12.93 -20.18 -9.17
CA PRO A 435 12.74 -19.47 -7.92
C PRO A 435 13.82 -18.40 -7.74
N THR A 436 13.41 -17.14 -7.66
CA THR A 436 14.31 -16.01 -7.39
C THR A 436 14.47 -15.78 -5.90
N CYS A 437 13.45 -16.10 -5.10
CA CYS A 437 13.53 -16.05 -3.65
C CYS A 437 12.48 -16.95 -2.99
N PHE A 438 12.85 -17.46 -1.81
CA PHE A 438 11.97 -18.19 -0.91
C PHE A 438 11.75 -17.35 0.35
N PHE A 439 10.52 -17.28 0.82
CA PHE A 439 10.17 -16.69 2.10
C PHE A 439 9.37 -17.73 2.88
N ASN A 440 9.90 -18.22 3.99
CA ASN A 440 9.21 -19.15 4.86
C ASN A 440 8.63 -18.42 6.09
N LYS A 441 7.44 -18.85 6.51
CA LYS A 441 6.90 -18.50 7.83
C LYS A 441 5.83 -19.49 8.27
N ASP A 442 5.94 -19.97 9.51
CA ASP A 442 5.02 -20.93 10.11
C ASP A 442 4.85 -22.13 9.19
N ASN A 443 3.62 -22.40 8.72
CA ASN A 443 3.33 -23.46 7.78
C ASN A 443 3.28 -23.01 6.32
N MET A 444 3.70 -21.79 6.00
CA MET A 444 3.63 -21.23 4.65
C MET A 444 5.01 -20.95 4.05
N VAL A 445 5.19 -21.23 2.77
CA VAL A 445 6.36 -20.85 1.98
C VAL A 445 5.89 -20.07 0.77
N LEU A 446 6.35 -18.83 0.61
CA LEU A 446 6.16 -18.04 -0.59
C LEU A 446 7.39 -18.17 -1.46
N VAL A 447 7.17 -18.40 -2.75
CA VAL A 447 8.23 -18.47 -3.74
C VAL A 447 7.92 -17.49 -4.84
N GLN A 448 8.81 -16.54 -5.07
CA GLN A 448 8.75 -15.69 -6.26
C GLN A 448 9.65 -16.31 -7.31
N GLY A 449 9.24 -16.22 -8.56
CA GLY A 449 10.09 -16.57 -9.67
C GLY A 449 9.62 -15.99 -10.99
N HIS A 450 10.29 -16.46 -12.02
CA HIS A 450 10.03 -16.11 -13.39
C HIS A 450 10.01 -17.39 -14.22
N ASP A 451 9.12 -17.44 -15.20
CA ASP A 451 9.13 -18.48 -16.21
C ASP A 451 8.80 -17.91 -17.60
N SER A 452 9.13 -18.69 -18.62
CA SER A 452 8.77 -18.39 -20.00
C SER A 452 8.43 -19.69 -20.70
N ALA A 453 7.30 -19.69 -21.40
CA ALA A 453 6.83 -20.86 -22.12
C ALA A 453 6.28 -20.46 -23.48
N LYS A 454 6.35 -21.43 -24.40
CA LYS A 454 5.74 -21.35 -25.72
C LYS A 454 4.47 -22.18 -25.73
N VAL A 455 3.37 -21.57 -26.13
CA VAL A 455 2.11 -22.28 -26.37
C VAL A 455 2.23 -23.09 -27.66
N LEU A 456 2.09 -24.41 -27.58
CA LEU A 456 2.33 -25.32 -28.71
C LEU A 456 1.34 -25.10 -29.86
N ALA A 457 0.09 -24.75 -29.56
CA ALA A 457 -0.94 -24.54 -30.57
C ALA A 457 -0.71 -23.28 -31.42
N THR A 458 -0.23 -22.19 -30.82
CA THR A 458 -0.08 -20.88 -31.48
C THR A 458 1.38 -20.53 -31.79
N GLN A 459 2.33 -21.28 -31.24
CA GLN A 459 3.77 -20.99 -31.23
C GLN A 459 4.16 -19.64 -30.58
N LYS A 460 3.22 -18.95 -29.93
CA LYS A 460 3.47 -17.69 -29.21
C LYS A 460 4.17 -17.97 -27.90
N ILE A 461 5.06 -17.07 -27.52
CA ILE A 461 5.83 -17.13 -26.27
C ILE A 461 5.24 -16.11 -25.31
N TYR A 462 5.06 -16.52 -24.05
CA TYR A 462 4.83 -15.59 -22.94
C TYR A 462 5.96 -15.69 -21.93
N SER A 463 6.08 -14.63 -21.14
CA SER A 463 7.05 -14.49 -20.05
C SER A 463 6.33 -13.76 -18.92
N THR A 464 6.38 -14.31 -17.71
CA THR A 464 5.67 -13.74 -16.57
C THR A 464 6.48 -13.87 -15.29
N GLU A 465 6.34 -12.87 -14.43
CA GLU A 465 6.70 -13.00 -13.01
C GLU A 465 5.55 -13.67 -12.27
N TRP A 466 5.87 -14.51 -11.30
CA TRP A 466 4.88 -15.18 -10.49
C TRP A 466 5.28 -15.24 -9.02
N VAL A 467 4.27 -15.36 -8.16
CA VAL A 467 4.43 -15.72 -6.75
C VAL A 467 3.55 -16.94 -6.47
N MET A 468 4.12 -17.98 -5.89
CA MET A 468 3.42 -19.17 -5.41
C MET A 468 3.42 -19.19 -3.90
N ALA A 469 2.24 -19.30 -3.29
CA ALA A 469 2.08 -19.48 -1.86
C ALA A 469 1.74 -20.93 -1.53
N PHE A 470 2.69 -21.64 -0.94
CA PHE A 470 2.55 -23.01 -0.47
C PHE A 470 2.14 -23.02 0.99
N THR A 471 1.07 -23.72 1.35
CA THR A 471 0.70 -24.02 2.74
C THR A 471 0.95 -25.49 3.00
N LEU A 472 1.61 -25.79 4.11
CA LEU A 472 1.97 -27.13 4.55
C LEU A 472 1.19 -27.52 5.81
N ALA A 473 0.95 -28.82 5.97
CA ALA A 473 0.53 -29.44 7.22
C ALA A 473 1.08 -30.86 7.23
N ASP A 474 1.52 -31.34 8.39
CA ASP A 474 2.08 -32.69 8.54
C ASP A 474 3.19 -33.02 7.51
N GLU A 475 4.10 -32.06 7.28
CA GLU A 475 5.20 -32.15 6.31
C GLU A 475 4.76 -32.39 4.84
N LYS A 476 3.50 -32.09 4.52
CA LYS A 476 2.94 -32.16 3.16
C LYS A 476 2.37 -30.81 2.72
N ILE A 477 2.45 -30.51 1.43
CA ILE A 477 1.79 -29.35 0.85
C ILE A 477 0.29 -29.63 0.75
N VAL A 478 -0.52 -28.82 1.43
CA VAL A 478 -1.98 -28.94 1.47
C VAL A 478 -2.68 -27.87 0.65
N ASN A 479 -2.03 -26.74 0.36
CA ASN A 479 -2.58 -25.72 -0.50
C ASN A 479 -1.49 -25.02 -1.31
N VAL A 480 -1.78 -24.69 -2.56
CA VAL A 480 -0.95 -23.83 -3.41
C VAL A 480 -1.83 -22.75 -4.02
N GLN A 481 -1.44 -21.50 -3.86
CA GLN A 481 -2.10 -20.35 -4.50
C GLN A 481 -1.08 -19.64 -5.37
N VAL A 482 -1.35 -19.56 -6.66
CA VAL A 482 -0.47 -18.90 -7.63
C VAL A 482 -1.00 -17.49 -7.95
N TYR A 483 -0.08 -16.55 -8.11
CA TYR A 483 -0.32 -15.17 -8.51
C TYR A 483 0.59 -14.83 -9.69
N MET A 484 0.02 -14.43 -10.83
CA MET A 484 0.77 -14.05 -12.03
C MET A 484 -0.07 -13.21 -12.99
N ASP A 485 0.54 -12.67 -14.04
CA ASP A 485 -0.17 -11.98 -15.11
C ASP A 485 -0.81 -12.98 -16.09
N THR A 486 -2.11 -13.22 -15.91
CA THR A 486 -2.87 -14.14 -16.76
C THR A 486 -3.21 -13.57 -18.13
N TYR A 487 -3.06 -12.25 -18.34
CA TYR A 487 -3.33 -11.62 -19.63
C TYR A 487 -2.29 -12.03 -20.66
N ALA A 488 -1.00 -11.99 -20.31
CA ALA A 488 0.09 -12.41 -21.19
C ALA A 488 -0.07 -13.86 -21.67
N ILE A 489 -0.51 -14.74 -20.76
CA ILE A 489 -0.78 -16.15 -21.05
C ILE A 489 -1.97 -16.28 -22.00
N ALA A 490 -3.09 -15.61 -21.69
CA ALA A 490 -4.29 -15.64 -22.53
C ALA A 490 -4.04 -15.09 -23.95
N GLU A 491 -3.24 -14.04 -24.10
CA GLU A 491 -2.83 -13.53 -25.41
C GLU A 491 -1.99 -14.55 -26.19
N ALA A 492 -1.12 -15.30 -25.52
CA ALA A 492 -0.35 -16.36 -26.16
C ALA A 492 -1.23 -17.54 -26.59
N PHE A 493 -2.31 -17.85 -25.87
CA PHE A 493 -3.28 -18.87 -26.27
C PHE A 493 -4.25 -18.41 -27.37
N ARG A 494 -4.37 -17.10 -27.63
CA ARG A 494 -5.28 -16.57 -28.66
C ARG A 494 -4.74 -16.85 -30.07
N ALA A 495 -5.54 -17.53 -30.89
CA ALA A 495 -5.29 -17.68 -32.32
C ALA A 495 -5.28 -16.30 -33.01
N ASP A 496 -4.42 -16.12 -34.02
CA ASP A 496 -4.45 -14.90 -34.83
C ASP A 496 -5.79 -14.80 -35.57
N ALA A 497 -6.37 -13.60 -35.60
CA ALA A 497 -7.55 -13.35 -36.40
C ALA A 497 -7.22 -13.63 -37.88
N PRO A 498 -8.12 -14.27 -38.66
CA PRO A 498 -7.89 -14.46 -40.08
C PRO A 498 -7.65 -13.09 -40.72
N VAL A 499 -6.51 -12.95 -41.40
CA VAL A 499 -6.17 -11.76 -42.17
C VAL A 499 -7.26 -11.58 -43.21
N LYS A 500 -8.10 -10.55 -43.06
CA LYS A 500 -8.97 -10.12 -44.15
C LYS A 500 -8.05 -9.58 -45.25
N GLU A 501 -7.93 -10.31 -46.35
CA GLU A 501 -7.33 -9.79 -47.57
C GLU A 501 -8.03 -8.47 -47.94
N THR A 502 -7.30 -7.37 -47.80
CA THR A 502 -7.67 -6.09 -48.40
C THR A 502 -7.66 -6.27 -49.91
N VAL A 503 -8.86 -6.28 -50.49
CA VAL A 503 -9.09 -6.17 -51.94
C VAL A 503 -8.35 -4.93 -52.46
N GLN A 504 -7.39 -5.16 -53.35
CA GLN A 504 -6.83 -4.15 -54.23
C GLN A 504 -7.89 -3.77 -55.25
N ASP A 505 -8.61 -2.67 -55.02
CA ASP A 505 -9.29 -1.95 -56.11
C ASP A 505 -8.54 -0.65 -56.37
N GLY A 506 -7.78 -0.66 -57.46
CA GLY A 506 -7.12 0.52 -57.98
C GLY A 506 -6.16 0.20 -59.10
N VAL A 507 -6.69 0.00 -60.32
CA VAL A 507 -6.25 0.68 -61.56
C VAL A 507 -7.35 0.45 -62.62
N ALA A 508 -8.14 1.48 -62.94
CA ALA A 508 -8.80 1.57 -64.24
C ALA A 508 -8.03 2.61 -65.06
N SER A 509 -7.38 2.14 -66.11
CA SER A 509 -6.58 2.90 -67.06
C SER A 509 -7.46 3.72 -68.00
N VAL A 510 -6.99 4.94 -68.28
CA VAL A 510 -7.38 5.82 -69.38
C VAL A 510 -6.85 5.28 -70.71
N ALA A 511 -7.73 5.17 -71.72
CA ALA A 511 -7.54 5.17 -73.19
C ALA A 511 -8.75 4.39 -73.77
N SER A 512 -9.56 4.87 -74.69
CA SER A 512 -9.41 5.83 -75.80
C SER A 512 -10.77 6.37 -76.20
#